data_AF-A0AAC9JCV3-F1
#
_entry.id   AF-A0AAC9JCV3-F1
#
_cell.length_a   1.000
_cell.length_b   1.000
_cell.length_c   1.000
_cell.angle_alpha   90.00
_cell.angle_beta   90.00
_cell.angle_gamma   90.00
#
_symmetry.space_group_name_H-M   'P 1'
#
loop_
_entity.id
_entity.type
_entity.pdbx_description
1 polymer ?
#
loop_
_entity_poly.entity_id
_entity_poly.type
_entity_poly.pdbx_seq_one_letter_code
_entity_poly.pdbx_strand_id
1 'polypeptide(L)'
;MVAETDLTVLLKNLNPVASSENYVFTTLPANKLTNTLVSAAKGMFQEREGTTLILPLAAAKQAELQFEGCYRCITCEVHSSLEAVGMTAAMSSALGKAGISANVVAAYYHDHIFVPVEYVDLALEVLASLSH
;
A
#
# COMPACT_ATOMS: atom_id res chain seq x y z
N MET A 1 -1.64 -16.34 -19.63
CA MET A 1 -2.63 -16.72 -18.60
C MET A 1 -3.56 -15.53 -18.43
N VAL A 2 -4.87 -15.77 -18.39
CA VAL A 2 -5.89 -14.71 -18.20
C VAL A 2 -5.93 -14.39 -16.72
N ALA A 3 -5.89 -13.10 -16.37
CA ALA A 3 -5.96 -12.66 -14.98
C ALA A 3 -7.39 -12.87 -14.44
N GLU A 4 -7.50 -13.27 -13.17
CA GLU A 4 -8.80 -13.61 -12.57
C GLU A 4 -9.61 -12.34 -12.25
N THR A 5 -10.92 -12.40 -12.46
CA THR A 5 -11.85 -11.29 -12.24
C THR A 5 -13.00 -11.65 -11.30
N ASP A 6 -13.23 -12.94 -11.00
CA ASP A 6 -14.21 -13.36 -10.01
C ASP A 6 -13.74 -13.02 -8.59
N LEU A 7 -14.44 -12.05 -7.97
CA LEU A 7 -14.14 -11.58 -6.63
C LEU A 7 -14.08 -12.69 -5.57
N THR A 8 -14.92 -13.71 -5.68
CA THR A 8 -14.95 -14.82 -4.71
C THR A 8 -13.66 -15.64 -4.82
N VAL A 9 -13.20 -15.88 -6.04
CA VAL A 9 -11.94 -16.60 -6.31
C VAL A 9 -10.75 -15.76 -5.88
N LEU A 10 -10.78 -14.46 -6.13
CA LEU A 10 -9.72 -13.54 -5.71
C LEU A 10 -9.56 -13.47 -4.20
N LEU A 11 -10.68 -13.32 -3.47
CA LEU A 11 -10.64 -13.24 -2.01
C LEU A 11 -10.17 -14.57 -1.39
N LYS A 12 -10.67 -15.72 -1.88
CA LYS A 12 -10.22 -17.04 -1.41
C LYS A 12 -8.72 -17.29 -1.57
N ASN A 13 -8.10 -16.68 -2.57
CA ASN A 13 -6.68 -16.82 -2.84
C ASN A 13 -5.85 -15.61 -2.35
N LEU A 14 -6.44 -14.73 -1.53
CA LEU A 14 -5.76 -13.57 -0.98
C LEU A 14 -4.64 -14.02 -0.03
N ASN A 15 -3.40 -13.70 -0.37
CA ASN A 15 -2.25 -13.89 0.50
C ASN A 15 -1.65 -12.52 0.91
N PRO A 16 -2.05 -11.96 2.06
CA PRO A 16 -1.52 -10.67 2.52
C PRO A 16 -0.15 -10.85 3.18
N VAL A 17 0.87 -10.17 2.65
CA VAL A 17 2.25 -10.25 3.14
C VAL A 17 2.76 -8.86 3.53
N ALA A 18 3.11 -8.67 4.81
CA ALA A 18 3.70 -7.43 5.29
C ALA A 18 5.20 -7.35 4.96
N SER A 19 5.62 -6.28 4.31
CA SER A 19 7.04 -5.92 4.13
C SER A 19 7.73 -5.81 5.49
N SER A 20 9.00 -6.20 5.63
CA SER A 20 9.81 -6.01 6.84
C SER A 20 10.15 -4.53 7.12
N GLU A 21 10.06 -3.67 6.10
CA GLU A 21 10.41 -2.25 6.19
C GLU A 21 9.24 -1.36 6.62
N ASN A 22 9.58 -0.23 7.24
CA ASN A 22 8.64 0.85 7.50
C ASN A 22 8.72 1.88 6.38
N TYR A 23 7.55 2.37 5.97
CA TYR A 23 7.38 3.38 4.93
C TYR A 23 6.78 4.65 5.51
N VAL A 24 7.05 5.76 4.83
CA VAL A 24 6.47 7.07 5.13
C VAL A 24 5.94 7.71 3.86
N PHE A 25 4.95 8.57 4.03
CA PHE A 25 4.43 9.43 2.98
C PHE A 25 4.98 10.84 3.22
N THR A 26 5.60 11.41 2.20
CA THR A 26 6.09 12.79 2.20
C THR A 26 5.69 13.45 0.89
N THR A 27 5.58 14.77 0.88
CA THR A 27 5.31 15.54 -0.34
C THR A 27 6.41 16.56 -0.60
N LEU A 28 6.77 16.74 -1.86
CA LEU A 28 7.80 17.69 -2.31
C LEU A 28 7.35 18.43 -3.56
N PRO A 29 7.71 19.72 -3.71
CA PRO A 29 7.55 20.41 -4.99
C PRO A 29 8.46 19.77 -6.06
N ALA A 30 8.06 19.85 -7.33
CA ALA A 30 8.75 19.20 -8.44
C ALA A 30 10.25 19.55 -8.55
N ASN A 31 10.63 20.79 -8.19
CA ASN A 31 12.02 21.25 -8.22
C ASN A 31 12.91 20.69 -7.09
N LYS A 32 12.32 20.01 -6.09
CA LYS A 32 13.04 19.33 -5.01
C LYS A 32 13.11 17.81 -5.17
N LEU A 33 12.48 17.26 -6.21
CA LEU A 33 12.63 15.85 -6.54
C LEU A 33 14.02 15.59 -7.10
N THR A 34 14.73 14.64 -6.50
CA THR A 34 16.04 14.19 -6.96
C THR A 34 15.94 12.77 -7.49
N ASN A 35 16.82 12.39 -8.42
CA ASN A 35 16.88 11.03 -8.94
C ASN A 35 17.07 10.01 -7.80
N THR A 36 17.87 10.33 -6.79
CA THR A 36 18.07 9.48 -5.61
C THR A 36 16.78 9.20 -4.86
N LEU A 37 15.94 10.22 -4.64
CA LEU A 37 14.64 10.05 -3.99
C LEU A 37 13.67 9.24 -4.85
N VAL A 38 13.62 9.52 -6.15
CA VAL A 38 12.78 8.78 -7.08
C VAL A 38 13.18 7.31 -7.15
N SER A 39 14.48 7.00 -7.19
CA SER A 39 14.98 5.63 -7.20
C SER A 39 14.75 4.88 -5.88
N ALA A 40 14.71 5.59 -4.75
CA ALA A 40 14.42 4.99 -3.44
C ALA A 40 12.92 4.80 -3.18
N ALA A 41 12.06 5.50 -3.90
CA ALA A 41 10.62 5.48 -3.68
C ALA A 41 9.99 4.14 -4.11
N LYS A 42 9.16 3.58 -3.23
CA LYS A 42 8.29 2.44 -3.58
C LYS A 42 7.11 2.87 -4.44
N GLY A 43 6.65 4.10 -4.28
CA GLY A 43 5.57 4.69 -5.05
C GLY A 43 5.71 6.21 -5.11
N MET A 44 5.18 6.79 -6.19
CA MET A 44 5.16 8.23 -6.40
C MET A 44 3.84 8.63 -7.05
N PHE A 45 3.24 9.73 -6.59
CA PHE A 45 2.02 10.27 -7.15
C PHE A 45 2.13 11.78 -7.31
N GLN A 46 1.82 12.29 -8.50
CA GLN A 46 1.81 13.72 -8.76
C GLN A 46 0.45 14.29 -8.42
N GLU A 47 0.40 15.14 -7.40
CA GLU A 47 -0.79 15.87 -6.98
C GLU A 47 -0.68 17.34 -7.42
N ARG A 48 -1.76 18.10 -7.22
CA ARG A 48 -1.76 19.53 -7.54
C ARG A 48 -0.85 20.32 -6.60
N GLU A 49 -0.78 19.90 -5.35
CA GLU A 49 -0.08 20.54 -4.24
C GLU A 49 1.44 20.22 -4.26
N GLY A 50 1.81 19.07 -4.80
CA GLY A 50 3.17 18.57 -4.84
C GLY A 50 3.24 17.13 -5.34
N THR A 51 4.42 16.55 -5.32
CA THR A 51 4.63 15.14 -5.62
C THR A 51 4.78 14.37 -4.32
N THR A 52 3.83 13.48 -4.06
CA THR A 52 3.88 12.54 -2.96
C THR A 52 4.83 11.40 -3.29
N LEU A 53 5.71 11.07 -2.34
CA LEU A 53 6.62 9.94 -2.38
C LEU A 53 6.32 9.01 -1.21
N ILE A 54 6.28 7.72 -1.52
CA ILE A 54 6.23 6.64 -0.53
C ILE A 54 7.64 6.07 -0.41
N LEU A 55 8.33 6.40 0.67
CA LEU A 55 9.74 6.09 0.86
C LEU A 55 9.96 5.13 2.03
N PRO A 56 10.99 4.27 1.97
CA PRO A 56 11.53 3.65 3.17
C PRO A 56 11.88 4.71 4.21
N LEU A 57 11.56 4.46 5.48
CA LEU A 57 11.79 5.39 6.58
C LEU A 57 13.26 5.86 6.65
N ALA A 58 14.20 4.95 6.39
CA ALA A 58 15.63 5.27 6.40
C ALA A 58 16.01 6.29 5.32
N ALA A 59 15.47 6.14 4.10
CA ALA A 59 15.73 7.06 3.00
C ALA A 59 15.16 8.46 3.27
N ALA A 60 13.93 8.53 3.80
CA ALA A 60 13.30 9.80 4.18
C ALA A 60 14.08 10.52 5.29
N LYS A 61 14.55 9.78 6.32
CA LYS A 61 15.40 10.34 7.38
C LYS A 61 16.74 10.83 6.87
N GLN A 62 17.40 10.06 5.99
CA GLN A 62 18.69 10.44 5.41
C GLN A 62 18.59 11.72 4.57
N ALA A 63 17.46 11.92 3.90
CA ALA A 63 17.19 13.12 3.12
C ALA A 63 16.52 14.25 3.95
N GLU A 64 16.42 14.10 5.28
CA GLU A 64 15.85 15.08 6.21
C GLU A 64 14.43 15.55 5.82
N LEU A 65 13.63 14.65 5.25
CA LEU A 65 12.28 14.96 4.80
C LEU A 65 11.29 14.98 5.97
N GLN A 66 10.29 15.87 5.86
CA GLN A 66 9.18 15.93 6.81
C GLN A 66 8.11 14.92 6.40
N PHE A 67 7.62 14.14 7.36
CA PHE A 67 6.56 13.16 7.15
C PHE A 67 5.77 12.94 8.44
N GLU A 68 4.55 12.42 8.31
CA GLU A 68 3.67 12.12 9.44
C GLU A 68 3.38 10.61 9.50
N GLY A 69 3.55 10.04 10.69
CA GLY A 69 3.32 8.63 10.94
C GLY A 69 4.38 7.70 10.32
N CYS A 70 4.22 6.41 10.59
CA CYS A 70 5.00 5.34 9.99
C CYS A 70 4.04 4.20 9.64
N TYR A 71 4.27 3.59 8.47
CA TYR A 71 3.36 2.61 7.90
C TYR A 71 4.09 1.32 7.57
N ARG A 72 3.38 0.21 7.63
CA ARG A 72 3.80 -1.08 7.08
C ARG A 72 3.05 -1.32 5.78
N CYS A 73 3.77 -1.73 4.75
CA CYS A 73 3.17 -2.09 3.47
C CYS A 73 2.76 -3.57 3.52
N ILE A 74 1.47 -3.85 3.35
CA ILE A 74 0.94 -5.19 3.11
C ILE A 74 0.71 -5.33 1.62
N THR A 75 1.38 -6.29 0.99
CA THR A 75 1.15 -6.64 -0.42
C THR A 75 0.12 -7.76 -0.47
N CYS A 76 -0.95 -7.54 -1.24
CA CYS A 76 -2.02 -8.50 -1.43
C CYS A 76 -1.66 -9.36 -2.64
N GLU A 77 -0.93 -10.45 -2.41
CA GLU A 77 -0.50 -11.35 -3.47
C GLU A 77 -1.68 -12.16 -3.97
N VAL A 78 -2.21 -11.77 -5.13
CA VAL A 78 -3.23 -12.50 -5.88
C VAL A 78 -2.97 -12.30 -7.36
N HIS A 79 -3.32 -13.27 -8.19
CA HIS A 79 -3.28 -13.13 -9.65
C HIS A 79 -4.55 -12.41 -10.15
N SER A 80 -4.77 -11.17 -9.71
CA SER A 80 -5.90 -10.34 -10.11
C SER A 80 -5.63 -9.57 -11.41
N SER A 81 -6.68 -9.38 -12.21
CA SER A 81 -6.66 -8.37 -13.26
C SER A 81 -6.78 -6.97 -12.66
N LEU A 82 -6.21 -5.95 -13.29
CA LEU A 82 -6.51 -4.54 -12.98
C LEU A 82 -8.01 -4.20 -13.14
N GLU A 83 -8.75 -5.02 -13.88
CA GLU A 83 -10.19 -4.89 -14.12
C GLU A 83 -11.05 -5.63 -13.07
N ALA A 84 -10.43 -6.29 -12.09
CA ALA A 84 -11.16 -7.01 -11.05
C ALA A 84 -11.95 -6.04 -10.17
N VAL A 85 -13.28 -6.09 -10.26
CA VAL A 85 -14.16 -5.22 -9.50
C VAL A 85 -14.36 -5.78 -8.08
N GLY A 86 -14.19 -4.92 -7.08
CA GLY A 86 -14.63 -5.18 -5.71
C GLY A 86 -13.55 -5.64 -4.73
N MET A 87 -12.35 -5.99 -5.20
CA MET A 87 -11.25 -6.43 -4.32
C MET A 87 -10.80 -5.32 -3.36
N THR A 88 -10.47 -4.14 -3.90
CA THR A 88 -10.12 -2.96 -3.10
C THR A 88 -11.24 -2.57 -2.12
N ALA A 89 -12.51 -2.67 -2.56
CA ALA A 89 -13.65 -2.34 -1.71
C ALA A 89 -13.80 -3.32 -0.53
N ALA A 90 -13.64 -4.62 -0.78
CA ALA A 90 -13.71 -5.65 0.25
C ALA A 90 -12.62 -5.47 1.31
N MET A 91 -11.35 -5.29 0.87
CA MET A 91 -10.21 -5.11 1.76
C MET A 91 -10.33 -3.81 2.59
N SER A 92 -10.64 -2.69 1.95
CA SER A 92 -10.82 -1.39 2.64
C SER A 92 -12.00 -1.42 3.61
N SER A 93 -13.10 -2.11 3.26
CA SER A 93 -14.26 -2.24 4.17
C SER A 93 -13.92 -3.08 5.40
N ALA A 94 -13.18 -4.18 5.22
CA ALA A 94 -12.77 -5.05 6.33
C ALA A 94 -11.86 -4.31 7.31
N LEU A 95 -10.82 -3.63 6.79
CA LEU A 95 -9.91 -2.82 7.61
C LEU A 95 -10.62 -1.65 8.29
N GLY A 96 -11.52 -0.95 7.58
CA GLY A 96 -12.31 0.14 8.14
C GLY A 96 -13.22 -0.30 9.29
N LYS A 97 -13.83 -1.49 9.20
CA LYS A 97 -14.62 -2.07 10.31
C LYS A 97 -13.77 -2.41 11.54
N ALA A 98 -12.50 -2.71 11.34
CA ALA A 98 -11.53 -2.91 12.42
C ALA A 98 -10.93 -1.59 12.95
N GLY A 99 -11.34 -0.44 12.42
CA GLY A 99 -10.81 0.88 12.80
C GLY A 99 -9.42 1.18 12.25
N ILE A 100 -8.99 0.47 11.20
CA ILE A 100 -7.65 0.59 10.62
C ILE A 100 -7.72 1.43 9.34
N SER A 101 -6.91 2.49 9.25
CA SER A 101 -6.74 3.25 8.01
C SER A 101 -6.07 2.39 6.94
N ALA A 102 -6.67 2.33 5.75
CA ALA A 102 -6.18 1.55 4.62
C ALA A 102 -5.76 2.48 3.47
N ASN A 103 -4.48 2.85 3.42
CA ASN A 103 -3.95 3.67 2.32
C ASN A 103 -3.58 2.75 1.16
N VAL A 104 -4.53 2.50 0.26
CA VAL A 104 -4.38 1.53 -0.85
C VAL A 104 -3.70 2.15 -2.06
N VAL A 105 -2.78 1.41 -2.67
CA VAL A 105 -2.14 1.68 -3.95
C VAL A 105 -2.32 0.46 -4.84
N ALA A 106 -3.16 0.59 -5.86
CA ALA A 106 -3.31 -0.43 -6.89
C ALA A 106 -2.14 -0.33 -7.89
N ALA A 107 -1.22 -1.29 -7.85
CA ALA A 107 -0.11 -1.36 -8.79
C ALA A 107 -0.41 -2.39 -9.89
N TYR A 108 0.50 -2.50 -10.87
CA TYR A 108 0.29 -3.35 -12.04
C TYR A 108 0.06 -4.83 -11.70
N TYR A 109 0.81 -5.36 -10.73
CA TYR A 109 0.75 -6.78 -10.36
C TYR A 109 -0.12 -7.05 -9.14
N HIS A 110 -0.02 -6.20 -8.12
CA HIS A 110 -0.66 -6.42 -6.83
C HIS A 110 -1.15 -5.11 -6.24
N ASP A 111 -2.17 -5.21 -5.40
CA ASP A 111 -2.57 -4.12 -4.52
C ASP A 111 -1.62 -4.07 -3.32
N HIS A 112 -1.23 -2.85 -2.95
CA HIS A 112 -0.45 -2.58 -1.76
C HIS A 112 -1.28 -1.74 -0.79
N ILE A 113 -1.35 -2.13 0.47
CA ILE A 113 -2.07 -1.41 1.50
C ILE A 113 -1.07 -0.94 2.54
N PHE A 114 -0.99 0.37 2.76
CA PHE A 114 -0.17 0.94 3.82
C PHE A 114 -1.05 1.19 5.05
N VAL A 115 -0.73 0.50 6.14
CA VAL A 115 -1.43 0.61 7.43
C VAL A 115 -0.47 1.14 8.49
N PRO A 116 -0.93 1.85 9.54
CA PRO A 116 -0.04 2.29 10.62
C PRO A 116 0.70 1.11 11.25
N VAL A 117 1.97 1.32 11.61
CA VAL A 117 2.87 0.26 12.12
C VAL A 117 2.28 -0.53 13.27
N GLU A 118 1.54 0.13 14.16
CA GLU A 118 0.93 -0.44 15.36
C GLU A 118 -0.25 -1.38 15.07
N TYR A 119 -0.84 -1.30 13.87
CA TYR A 119 -1.99 -2.12 13.48
C TYR A 119 -1.64 -3.20 12.46
N VAL A 120 -0.36 -3.39 12.11
CA VAL A 120 0.01 -4.32 11.02
C VAL A 120 -0.43 -5.76 11.28
N ASP A 121 -0.26 -6.26 12.51
CA ASP A 121 -0.59 -7.64 12.83
C ASP A 121 -2.11 -7.85 12.78
N LEU A 122 -2.88 -6.91 13.35
CA LEU A 122 -4.34 -6.94 13.26
C LEU A 122 -4.83 -6.80 11.80
N ALA A 123 -4.18 -5.96 10.99
CA ALA A 123 -4.50 -5.81 9.59
C ALA A 123 -4.27 -7.11 8.81
N LEU A 124 -3.19 -7.84 9.09
CA LEU A 124 -2.94 -9.16 8.51
C LEU A 124 -4.03 -10.16 8.90
N GLU A 125 -4.42 -10.21 10.17
CA GLU A 125 -5.51 -11.08 10.63
C GLU A 125 -6.84 -10.77 9.93
N VAL A 126 -7.19 -9.49 9.83
CA VAL A 126 -8.41 -9.02 9.15
C VAL A 126 -8.39 -9.38 7.67
N LEU A 127 -7.28 -9.14 6.97
CA LEU A 127 -7.18 -9.46 5.55
C LEU A 127 -7.17 -10.98 5.30
N ALA A 128 -6.48 -11.75 6.13
CA ALA A 128 -6.46 -13.21 6.05
C ALA A 128 -7.87 -13.79 6.26
N SER A 129 -8.70 -13.18 7.11
CA SER A 129 -10.07 -13.63 7.33
C SER A 129 -10.97 -13.56 6.09
N LEU A 130 -10.59 -12.76 5.07
CA LEU A 130 -11.31 -12.66 3.80
C LEU A 130 -11.08 -13.86 2.87
N SER A 131 -10.07 -14.68 3.16
CA SER A 131 -9.72 -15.87 2.34
C SER A 131 -10.55 -17.12 2.64
N HIS A 132 -11.57 -17.00 3.50
CA HIS A 132 -12.42 -18.11 3.94
C HIS A 132 -13.78 -18.15 3.22
#